data_AF-A0A7J8BEN3-F1
#
_entry.id   AF-A0A7J8BEN3-F1
#
_cell.length_a   1.000
_cell.length_b   1.000
_cell.length_c   1.000
_cell.angle_alpha   90.00
_cell.angle_beta   90.00
_cell.angle_gamma   90.00
#
_symmetry.space_group_name_H-M   'P 1'
#
loop_
_entity.id
_entity.type
_entity.pdbx_description
1 polymer ?
#
loop_
_entity_poly.entity_id
_entity_poly.type
_entity_poly.pdbx_seq_one_letter_code
_entity_poly.pdbx_strand_id
1 'polypeptide(L)'
;MYKWAQPKICGEDLEGAVKLPASGVKTRCPPCNPGFFKTSNSTCEPCPYGSYSNGSDCSHCPAGTEPVVGFEYKWWNTLPTNMETTVLSGINFEYKGMTGWEVAGDHIYTAVGASDNDFMILTLVVPGFR
;
A
#
# COMPACT_ATOMS: atom_id res chain seq x y z
N MET A 1 -10.99 6.05 -5.06
CA MET A 1 -10.27 7.23 -5.61
C MET A 1 -9.78 6.81 -6.98
N TYR A 2 -10.27 7.40 -8.06
CA TYR A 2 -9.82 7.00 -9.39
C TYR A 2 -8.38 7.48 -9.58
N LYS A 3 -7.42 6.56 -9.66
CA LYS A 3 -6.14 6.84 -10.31
C LYS A 3 -6.46 6.97 -11.79
N TRP A 4 -6.50 8.18 -12.31
CA TRP A 4 -6.58 8.38 -13.74
C TRP A 4 -5.31 7.76 -14.34
N ALA A 5 -5.46 6.62 -15.00
CA ALA A 5 -4.36 5.94 -15.69
C ALA A 5 -4.02 6.59 -17.05
N GLN A 6 -4.54 7.78 -17.32
CA GLN A 6 -4.23 8.55 -18.52
C GLN A 6 -3.91 9.99 -18.12
N PRO A 7 -2.88 10.61 -18.73
CA PRO A 7 -2.62 12.02 -18.51
C PRO A 7 -3.86 12.85 -18.84
N LYS A 8 -3.96 14.05 -18.27
CA LYS A 8 -4.96 15.06 -18.67
C LYS A 8 -4.59 15.56 -20.07
N ILE A 9 -4.87 14.73 -21.09
CA ILE A 9 -4.43 14.94 -22.48
C ILE A 9 -5.26 16.06 -23.14
N CYS A 10 -6.50 16.26 -22.71
CA CYS A 10 -7.42 17.23 -23.29
C CYS A 10 -7.71 18.38 -22.30
N GLY A 11 -7.78 19.62 -22.82
CA GLY A 11 -8.17 20.79 -22.05
C GLY A 11 -9.68 20.79 -21.74
N GLU A 12 -10.03 21.05 -20.50
CA GLU A 12 -11.43 21.11 -20.01
C GLU A 12 -12.09 22.49 -20.23
N ASP A 13 -11.29 23.49 -20.57
CA ASP A 13 -11.73 24.89 -20.73
C ASP A 13 -12.25 25.19 -22.15
N LEU A 14 -12.23 24.20 -23.04
CA LEU A 14 -12.73 24.35 -24.42
C LEU A 14 -14.25 24.17 -24.48
N GLU A 15 -14.90 24.95 -25.35
CA GLU A 15 -16.34 24.85 -25.57
C GLU A 15 -16.72 23.47 -26.10
N GLY A 16 -17.60 22.75 -25.39
CA GLY A 16 -17.98 21.37 -25.71
C GLY A 16 -17.09 20.28 -25.10
N ALA A 17 -16.08 20.64 -24.29
CA ALA A 17 -15.25 19.67 -23.58
C ALA A 17 -16.01 18.96 -22.45
N VAL A 18 -15.70 17.68 -22.23
CA VAL A 18 -16.22 16.90 -21.11
C VAL A 18 -15.47 17.28 -19.83
N LYS A 19 -16.19 17.80 -18.83
CA LYS A 19 -15.61 18.05 -17.51
C LYS A 19 -15.32 16.72 -16.82
N LEU A 20 -14.07 16.52 -16.37
CA LEU A 20 -13.76 15.39 -15.51
C LEU A 20 -14.51 15.56 -14.17
N PRO A 21 -14.99 14.46 -13.57
CA PRO A 21 -15.62 14.52 -12.25
C PRO A 21 -14.62 15.06 -11.23
N ALA A 22 -15.10 15.92 -10.33
CA ALA A 22 -14.28 16.49 -9.27
C ALA A 22 -13.58 15.39 -8.47
N SER A 23 -12.32 15.62 -8.09
CA SER A 23 -11.58 14.74 -7.17
C SER A 23 -12.46 14.40 -5.98
N GLY A 24 -12.70 13.10 -5.79
CA GLY A 24 -13.86 12.57 -5.09
C GLY A 24 -14.05 13.03 -3.64
N VAL A 25 -15.27 12.81 -3.16
CA VAL A 25 -15.71 13.07 -1.77
C VAL A 25 -14.72 12.49 -0.76
N LYS A 26 -14.41 13.23 0.31
CA LYS A 26 -13.61 12.72 1.43
C LYS A 26 -14.29 11.49 2.02
N THR A 27 -13.67 10.33 1.89
CA THR A 27 -14.13 9.09 2.51
C THR A 27 -13.43 8.86 3.83
N ARG A 28 -14.04 8.07 4.73
CA ARG A 28 -13.35 7.58 5.92
C ARG A 28 -12.13 6.76 5.49
N CYS A 29 -11.01 6.92 6.19
CA CYS A 29 -9.84 6.10 5.91
C CYS A 29 -10.18 4.63 6.16
N PRO A 30 -9.68 3.72 5.33
CA PRO A 30 -9.76 2.29 5.59
C PRO A 30 -9.04 1.93 6.91
N PRO A 31 -9.41 0.80 7.54
CA PRO A 31 -8.70 0.31 8.72
C PRO A 31 -7.27 -0.12 8.37
N CYS A 32 -6.43 -0.21 9.39
CA CYS A 32 -5.09 -0.79 9.27
C CYS A 32 -5.15 -2.31 9.15
N ASN A 33 -4.03 -2.94 8.74
CA ASN A 33 -3.90 -4.39 8.78
C ASN A 33 -3.92 -4.92 10.23
N PRO A 34 -4.33 -6.18 10.47
CA PRO A 34 -4.43 -6.71 11.82
C PRO A 34 -3.05 -6.70 12.49
N GLY A 35 -3.02 -6.46 13.79
CA GLY A 35 -1.78 -6.20 14.53
C GLY A 35 -1.27 -4.76 14.44
N PHE A 36 -1.93 -3.88 13.67
CA PHE A 36 -1.61 -2.46 13.59
C PHE A 36 -2.78 -1.60 14.07
N PHE A 37 -2.46 -0.39 14.56
CA PHE A 37 -3.44 0.63 14.93
C PHE A 37 -3.24 1.89 14.10
N LYS A 38 -4.31 2.68 13.97
CA LYS A 38 -4.29 3.92 13.19
C LYS A 38 -3.86 5.10 14.06
N THR A 39 -2.81 5.81 13.66
CA THR A 39 -2.35 7.03 14.34
C THR A 39 -3.17 8.26 13.94
N SER A 40 -3.01 9.37 14.68
CA SER A 40 -3.63 10.66 14.36
C SER A 40 -3.25 11.19 12.98
N ASN A 41 -2.04 10.86 12.51
CA ASN A 41 -1.53 11.22 11.19
C ASN A 41 -2.04 10.28 10.07
N SER A 42 -2.98 9.39 10.38
CA SER A 42 -3.50 8.37 9.45
C SER A 42 -2.44 7.40 8.92
N THR A 43 -1.39 7.16 9.71
CA THR A 43 -0.42 6.07 9.48
C THR A 43 -0.82 4.83 10.28
N CYS A 44 -0.32 3.66 9.88
CA CYS A 44 -0.52 2.41 10.59
C CYS A 44 0.77 2.01 11.31
N GLU A 45 0.69 1.84 12.62
CA GLU A 45 1.83 1.45 13.48
C GLU A 45 1.55 0.12 14.17
N PRO A 46 2.58 -0.72 14.42
CA PRO A 46 2.40 -2.02 15.06
C PRO A 46 1.95 -1.85 16.50
N CYS A 47 1.07 -2.74 16.96
CA CYS A 47 0.67 -2.77 18.35
C CYS A 47 1.85 -3.10 19.29
N PRO A 48 1.83 -2.58 20.52
CA PRO A 48 2.82 -2.93 21.53
C PRO A 48 2.75 -4.42 21.88
N TYR A 49 3.86 -4.95 22.38
CA TYR A 49 3.97 -6.36 22.78
C TYR A 49 2.83 -6.76 23.74
N GLY A 50 2.34 -8.00 23.58
CA GLY A 50 1.21 -8.53 24.35
C GLY A 50 -0.15 -7.93 23.98
N SER A 51 -0.27 -7.23 22.85
CA SER A 51 -1.52 -6.63 22.37
C SER A 51 -1.88 -7.09 20.96
N TYR A 52 -3.18 -7.08 20.66
CA TYR A 52 -3.73 -7.38 19.34
C TYR A 52 -4.61 -6.24 18.85
N SER A 53 -4.80 -6.15 17.53
CA SER A 53 -5.69 -5.18 16.90
C SER A 53 -6.34 -5.79 15.66
N ASN A 54 -7.58 -5.41 15.39
CA ASN A 54 -8.30 -5.71 14.15
C ASN A 54 -8.16 -4.61 13.08
N GLY A 55 -7.21 -3.70 13.26
CA GLY A 55 -6.98 -2.54 12.38
C GLY A 55 -7.50 -1.21 12.91
N SER A 56 -7.98 -1.18 14.16
CA SER A 56 -8.45 0.04 14.84
C SER A 56 -7.51 0.43 15.99
N ASP A 57 -7.85 0.09 17.23
CA ASP A 57 -7.04 0.31 18.43
C ASP A 57 -6.45 -1.00 18.95
N CYS A 58 -5.34 -0.90 19.70
CA CYS A 58 -4.72 -2.06 20.33
C CYS A 58 -5.41 -2.43 21.64
N SER A 59 -5.64 -3.72 21.85
CA SER A 59 -6.16 -4.30 23.08
C SER A 59 -5.17 -5.30 23.66
N HIS A 60 -4.97 -5.29 24.99
CA HIS A 60 -4.12 -6.25 25.65
C HIS A 60 -4.71 -7.66 25.58
N CYS A 61 -3.83 -8.65 25.45
CA CYS A 61 -4.21 -10.05 25.53
C CYS A 61 -4.64 -10.41 26.98
N PRO A 62 -5.69 -11.22 27.16
CA PRO A 62 -6.02 -11.80 28.45
C PRO A 62 -4.85 -12.53 29.10
N ALA A 63 -4.86 -12.63 30.43
CA ALA A 63 -3.83 -13.38 31.16
C ALA A 63 -3.73 -14.83 30.65
N GLY A 64 -2.51 -15.30 30.40
CA GLY A 64 -2.25 -16.64 29.85
C GLY A 64 -2.44 -16.76 28.34
N THR A 65 -2.62 -15.65 27.62
CA THR A 65 -2.72 -15.63 26.15
C THR A 65 -1.67 -14.70 25.55
N GLU A 66 -1.31 -14.93 24.30
CA GLU A 66 -0.33 -14.15 23.53
C GLU A 66 -0.91 -13.85 22.14
N PRO A 67 -0.64 -12.68 21.54
CA PRO A 67 -1.16 -12.39 20.22
C PRO A 67 -0.48 -13.28 19.17
N VAL A 68 -1.21 -13.62 18.11
CA VAL A 68 -0.60 -14.29 16.96
C VAL A 68 0.35 -13.31 16.29
N VAL A 69 1.65 -13.62 16.31
CA VAL A 69 2.68 -12.77 15.71
C VAL A 69 2.82 -13.13 14.24
N GLY A 70 2.55 -12.17 13.36
CA GLY A 70 2.59 -12.38 11.91
C GLY A 70 2.10 -11.15 11.15
N PHE A 71 2.42 -11.08 9.86
CA PHE A 71 1.86 -10.08 8.96
C PHE A 71 0.66 -10.67 8.23
N GLU A 72 -0.50 -10.03 8.36
CA GLU A 72 -1.70 -10.36 7.58
C GLU A 72 -2.14 -9.11 6.81
N TYR A 73 -1.79 -9.02 5.52
CA TYR A 73 -2.17 -7.87 4.69
C TYR A 73 -3.51 -8.12 4.00
N LYS A 74 -4.57 -7.48 4.52
CA LYS A 74 -5.92 -7.48 3.94
C LYS A 74 -6.24 -6.19 3.20
N TRP A 75 -5.71 -5.06 3.68
CA TRP A 75 -5.94 -3.73 3.12
C TRP A 75 -4.65 -3.17 2.51
N TRP A 76 -4.60 -3.17 1.20
CA TRP A 76 -3.51 -2.62 0.37
C TRP A 76 -3.82 -1.16 0.04
N ASN A 77 -3.73 -0.30 1.06
CA ASN A 77 -3.93 1.14 0.92
C ASN A 77 -2.62 1.85 0.52
N THR A 78 -1.52 1.34 1.05
CA THR A 78 -0.14 1.73 0.76
C THR A 78 0.70 0.46 0.83
N LEU A 79 1.84 0.43 0.12
CA LEU A 79 2.80 -0.64 0.34
C LEU A 79 3.34 -0.53 1.79
N PRO A 80 3.34 -1.64 2.55
CA PRO A 80 3.93 -1.68 3.89
C PRO A 80 5.39 -1.24 3.88
N THR A 81 5.84 -0.60 4.97
CA THR A 81 7.22 -0.07 5.09
C THR A 81 8.30 -1.15 5.12
N ASN A 82 7.91 -2.40 5.37
CA ASN A 82 8.79 -3.56 5.33
C ASN A 82 8.78 -4.27 3.95
N MET A 83 8.23 -3.62 2.92
CA MET A 83 8.33 -4.07 1.53
C MET A 83 9.21 -3.13 0.72
N GLU A 84 10.11 -3.69 -0.08
CA GLU A 84 10.96 -2.96 -1.01
C GLU A 84 10.63 -3.37 -2.44
N THR A 85 10.55 -2.39 -3.35
CA THR A 85 10.28 -2.62 -4.77
C THR A 85 11.53 -2.35 -5.58
N THR A 86 11.94 -3.31 -6.41
CA THR A 86 13.08 -3.17 -7.33
C THR A 86 12.63 -3.50 -8.75
N VAL A 87 13.05 -2.68 -9.71
CA VAL A 87 12.81 -2.92 -11.14
C VAL A 87 14.15 -3.06 -11.86
N LEU A 88 14.36 -4.20 -12.52
CA LEU A 88 15.59 -4.50 -13.24
C LEU A 88 15.32 -4.65 -14.73
N SER A 89 16.14 -4.03 -15.59
CA SER A 89 16.20 -4.39 -17.02
C SER A 89 17.24 -5.50 -17.19
N GLY A 90 16.78 -6.72 -17.47
CA GLY A 90 17.65 -7.89 -17.43
C GLY A 90 18.23 -8.13 -16.03
N ILE A 91 19.52 -8.48 -15.94
CA ILE A 91 20.23 -8.73 -14.66
C ILE A 91 21.27 -7.64 -14.31
N ASN A 92 21.45 -6.63 -15.17
CA ASN A 92 22.60 -5.73 -15.10
C ASN A 92 22.25 -4.27 -14.78
N PHE A 93 20.97 -3.89 -14.85
CA PHE A 93 20.57 -2.51 -14.67
C PHE A 93 19.33 -2.40 -13.78
N GLU A 94 19.44 -1.60 -12.72
CA GLU A 94 18.34 -1.25 -11.83
C GLU A 94 17.78 0.13 -12.17
N TYR A 95 16.48 0.21 -12.38
CA TYR A 95 15.79 1.49 -12.55
C TYR A 95 15.52 2.12 -11.18
N LYS A 96 16.40 3.04 -10.77
CA LYS A 96 16.23 3.79 -9.53
C LYS A 96 14.96 4.65 -9.57
N GLY A 97 14.11 4.50 -8.56
CA GLY A 97 12.90 5.31 -8.39
C GLY A 97 11.69 4.87 -9.22
N MET A 98 11.79 3.78 -9.99
CA MET A 98 10.60 3.16 -10.58
C MET A 98 9.84 2.35 -9.53
N THR A 99 8.52 2.54 -9.52
CA THR A 99 7.60 1.75 -8.70
C THR A 99 7.09 0.59 -9.53
N GLY A 100 7.68 -0.60 -9.35
CA GLY A 100 7.27 -1.82 -10.06
C GLY A 100 5.98 -2.45 -9.55
N TRP A 101 5.44 -1.98 -8.42
CA TRP A 101 4.26 -2.52 -7.77
C TRP A 101 3.32 -1.40 -7.35
N GLU A 102 2.03 -1.60 -7.61
CA GLU A 102 0.96 -0.71 -7.20
C GLU A 102 -0.07 -1.45 -6.35
N VAL A 103 -0.79 -0.69 -5.53
CA VAL A 103 -1.84 -1.20 -4.65
C VAL A 103 -3.21 -1.00 -5.27
N ALA A 104 -4.10 -1.97 -5.04
CA ALA A 104 -5.47 -2.00 -5.54
C ALA A 104 -6.49 -2.31 -4.43
N GLY A 105 -6.22 -1.88 -3.19
CA GLY A 105 -7.16 -2.04 -2.07
C GLY A 105 -7.18 -3.44 -1.47
N ASP A 106 -7.49 -4.48 -2.26
CA ASP A 106 -7.54 -5.89 -1.82
C ASP A 106 -6.38 -6.74 -2.37
N HIS A 107 -5.62 -6.21 -3.33
CA HIS A 107 -4.42 -6.83 -3.86
C HIS A 107 -3.34 -5.81 -4.23
N ILE A 108 -2.18 -6.31 -4.62
CA ILE A 108 -1.14 -5.57 -5.33
C ILE A 108 -0.96 -6.15 -6.72
N TYR A 109 -0.53 -5.31 -7.65
CA TYR A 109 -0.27 -5.72 -9.02
C TYR A 109 1.02 -5.06 -9.52
N THR A 110 1.63 -5.69 -10.52
CA THR A 110 2.82 -5.15 -11.19
C THR A 110 2.45 -3.91 -12.00
N ALA A 111 3.20 -2.83 -11.82
CA ALA A 111 3.05 -1.61 -12.60
C ALA A 111 3.57 -1.80 -14.03
N VAL A 112 3.36 -0.78 -14.87
CA VAL A 112 3.95 -0.72 -16.21
C VAL A 112 5.47 -0.65 -16.10
N GLY A 113 6.17 -1.63 -16.70
CA GLY A 113 7.63 -1.63 -16.82
C GLY A 113 8.13 -0.61 -17.84
N ALA A 114 9.43 -0.36 -17.85
CA ALA A 114 10.07 0.46 -18.87
C ALA A 114 10.31 -0.31 -20.18
N SER A 115 10.40 -1.65 -20.11
CA SER A 115 10.64 -2.55 -21.22
C SER A 115 9.97 -3.91 -20.99
N ASP A 116 9.76 -4.67 -22.07
CA ASP A 116 9.14 -6.01 -22.03
C ASP A 116 10.03 -7.05 -21.30
N ASN A 117 11.32 -6.76 -21.13
CA ASN A 117 12.30 -7.64 -20.48
C ASN A 117 12.62 -7.24 -19.03
N ASP A 118 11.76 -6.44 -18.42
CA ASP A 118 11.96 -5.98 -17.05
C ASP A 118 11.51 -7.02 -16.02
N PHE A 119 12.30 -7.16 -14.95
CA PHE A 119 11.98 -7.95 -13.77
C PHE A 119 11.45 -7.03 -12.66
N MET A 120 10.21 -7.27 -12.24
CA MET A 120 9.59 -6.59 -11.09
C MET A 120 9.76 -7.45 -9.85
N ILE A 121 10.57 -6.99 -8.89
CA ILE A 121 10.86 -7.71 -7.66
C ILE A 121 10.22 -6.99 -6.49
N LEU A 122 9.46 -7.74 -5.68
CA LEU A 122 8.96 -7.28 -4.40
C LEU A 122 9.64 -8.08 -3.29
N THR A 123 10.41 -7.39 -2.45
CA THR A 123 11.11 -8.00 -1.33
C THR A 123 10.35 -7.69 -0.05
N LEU A 124 9.91 -8.73 0.66
CA LEU A 124 9.31 -8.60 2.00
C LEU A 124 10.38 -8.83 3.06
N VAL A 125 10.67 -7.81 3.85
CA VAL A 125 11.55 -7.91 5.02
C VAL A 125 10.71 -8.33 6.22
N VAL A 126 10.96 -9.55 6.70
CA VAL A 126 10.36 -10.07 7.93
C VAL A 126 11.43 -10.03 9.01
N PRO A 127 11.47 -8.99 9.88
CA PRO A 127 12.32 -9.05 11.06
C PRO A 127 11.89 -10.28 11.86
N GLY A 128 12.85 -11.08 12.34
CA GLY A 128 12.54 -12.29 13.10
C GLY A 128 11.55 -11.96 14.22
N PHE A 129 10.51 -12.78 14.37
CA PHE A 129 9.54 -12.67 15.47
C PHE A 129 10.32 -12.85 16.78
N ARG A 130 10.62 -11.75 17.46
CA ARG A 130 11.26 -11.76 18.79
C ARG A 130 10.20 -11.86 19.87
#